data_AF-A0A6P4DLT6-F1
#
_entry.id   AF-A0A6P4DLT6-F1
#
_cell.length_a   1.000
_cell.length_b   1.000
_cell.length_c   1.000
_cell.angle_alpha   90.00
_cell.angle_beta   90.00
_cell.angle_gamma   90.00
#
_symmetry.space_group_name_H-M   'P 1'
#
loop_
_entity.id
_entity.type
_entity.pdbx_description
1 polymer ?
#
loop_
_entity_poly.entity_id
_entity_poly.type
_entity_poly.pdbx_seq_one_letter_code
_entity_poly.pdbx_strand_id
1 'polypeptide(L)'
;MKRQNATSSVTNSSILFIISNNLSTKFLQMAGSFEKDTKKVDVSVQHECPLNLLPREIWSIITTMVTSNLIEDLFNMQVTCKVFLGAARSDAIYKHATMSYKSLAHFLLNLDGPERRFLDRCVEVGNVDAIVRHGFTEYLRFGRRDKGMELLARASTEGSIEAGYLSSMLLMFDHEDEKDMVRGVQMMEGFRISG
;
A
#
# COMPACT_ATOMS: atom_id res chain seq x y z
N MET A 1 11.85 32.79 30.09
CA MET A 1 12.34 32.33 28.77
C MET A 1 11.16 31.71 28.04
N LYS A 2 10.61 32.39 27.02
CA LYS A 2 9.36 31.99 26.32
C LYS A 2 9.65 30.89 25.29
N ARG A 3 8.87 29.81 25.32
CA ARG A 3 8.79 28.80 24.26
C ARG A 3 8.10 29.40 23.03
N GLN A 4 8.73 29.31 21.87
CA GLN A 4 8.07 29.53 20.57
C GLN A 4 7.63 28.18 20.02
N ASN A 5 6.32 27.94 20.01
CA ASN A 5 5.70 26.87 19.22
C ASN A 5 5.45 27.44 17.81
N ALA A 6 6.16 26.94 16.82
CA ALA A 6 5.85 27.19 15.41
C ALA A 6 4.76 26.22 14.97
N THR A 7 3.50 26.63 15.06
CA THR A 7 2.39 25.98 14.35
C THR A 7 2.47 26.39 12.89
N SER A 8 2.89 25.49 12.00
CA SER A 8 2.75 25.67 10.56
C SER A 8 1.28 25.52 10.16
N SER A 9 0.54 26.64 10.16
CA SER A 9 -0.78 26.67 9.53
C SER A 9 -0.58 26.62 8.01
N VAL A 10 -0.77 25.45 7.40
CA VAL A 10 -1.00 25.35 5.97
C VAL A 10 -2.32 26.07 5.70
N THR A 11 -2.26 27.29 5.19
CA THR A 11 -3.46 28.07 4.88
C THR A 11 -4.17 27.45 3.67
N ASN A 12 -5.50 27.53 3.63
CA ASN A 12 -6.33 27.04 2.52
C ASN A 12 -5.87 27.54 1.14
N SER A 13 -5.12 28.64 1.09
CA SER A 13 -4.50 29.20 -0.12
C SER A 13 -3.41 28.29 -0.72
N SER A 14 -2.62 27.62 0.12
CA SER A 14 -1.56 26.69 -0.33
C SER A 14 -2.13 25.40 -0.93
N ILE A 15 -3.27 24.93 -0.42
CA ILE A 15 -3.97 23.76 -0.96
C ILE A 15 -4.60 24.10 -2.33
N LEU A 16 -5.18 25.29 -2.48
CA LEU A 16 -5.70 25.75 -3.78
C LEU A 16 -4.60 25.86 -4.85
N PHE A 17 -3.39 26.29 -4.47
CA PHE A 17 -2.27 26.43 -5.40
C PHE A 17 -1.75 25.07 -5.92
N ILE A 18 -1.79 24.03 -5.08
CA ILE A 18 -1.42 22.67 -5.47
C ILE A 18 -2.49 22.06 -6.38
N ILE A 19 -3.78 22.31 -6.09
CA ILE A 19 -4.89 21.87 -6.93
C ILE A 19 -4.84 22.54 -8.31
N SER A 20 -4.49 23.83 -8.37
CA SER A 20 -4.44 24.58 -9.63
C SER A 20 -3.29 24.17 -10.54
N ASN A 21 -2.19 23.62 -10.00
CA ASN A 21 -1.02 23.17 -10.78
C ASN A 21 -1.03 21.68 -11.12
N ASN A 22 -2.08 20.95 -10.76
CA ASN A 22 -2.25 19.55 -11.13
C ASN A 22 -2.40 19.42 -12.67
N LEU A 23 -1.70 18.46 -13.28
CA LEU A 23 -1.78 18.19 -14.72
C LEU A 23 -3.23 17.95 -15.19
N SER A 24 -4.11 17.48 -14.30
CA SER A 24 -5.54 17.26 -14.53
C SER A 24 -6.35 18.54 -14.74
N THR A 25 -5.99 19.67 -14.12
CA THR A 25 -6.72 20.94 -14.32
C THR A 25 -6.32 21.59 -15.64
N LYS A 26 -5.09 21.38 -16.11
CA LYS A 26 -4.64 21.80 -17.45
C LYS A 26 -5.40 21.07 -18.56
N PHE A 27 -5.74 19.79 -18.36
CA PHE A 27 -6.60 19.05 -19.28
C PHE A 27 -8.03 19.62 -19.34
N LEU A 28 -8.57 20.07 -18.20
CA LEU A 28 -9.90 20.69 -18.14
C LEU A 28 -9.92 22.12 -18.73
N GLN A 29 -8.84 22.89 -18.59
CA GLN A 29 -8.73 24.23 -19.18
C GLN A 29 -8.59 24.20 -20.71
N MET A 30 -7.92 23.20 -21.28
CA MET A 30 -7.81 23.06 -22.75
C MET A 30 -9.14 22.66 -23.44
N ALA A 31 -10.09 22.09 -22.69
CA ALA A 31 -11.42 21.74 -23.22
C ALA A 31 -12.42 22.91 -23.19
N GLY A 32 -12.04 24.06 -22.60
CA GLY A 32 -12.95 25.17 -22.30
C GLY A 32 -13.08 26.28 -23.36
N SER A 33 -12.40 26.19 -24.51
CA SER A 33 -12.51 27.19 -25.57
C SER A 33 -12.97 26.58 -26.89
N PHE A 34 -14.27 26.31 -27.00
CA PHE A 34 -14.93 26.15 -28.28
C PHE A 34 -16.10 27.13 -28.32
N GLU A 35 -15.82 28.37 -28.72
CA GLU A 35 -16.88 29.27 -29.17
C GLU A 35 -17.52 28.66 -30.42
N LYS A 36 -18.84 28.41 -30.38
CA LYS A 36 -19.60 28.41 -31.62
C LYS A 36 -21.09 28.71 -31.43
N ASP A 37 -21.47 29.79 -32.12
CA ASP A 37 -22.82 30.21 -32.44
C ASP A 37 -23.72 29.10 -32.99
N THR A 38 -24.97 29.16 -32.53
CA THR A 38 -26.23 28.78 -33.20
C THR A 38 -26.32 27.43 -33.94
N LYS A 39 -27.03 26.47 -33.33
CA LYS A 39 -28.38 25.98 -33.73
C LYS A 39 -28.64 24.65 -33.00
N LYS A 40 -29.75 24.57 -32.25
CA LYS A 40 -30.21 23.35 -31.58
C LYS A 40 -30.45 22.24 -32.60
N VAL A 41 -29.56 21.27 -32.65
CA VAL A 41 -29.87 19.90 -33.06
C VAL A 41 -29.74 19.06 -31.81
N ASP A 42 -30.85 18.48 -31.37
CA ASP A 42 -30.87 17.56 -30.24
C ASP A 42 -30.32 16.21 -30.71
N VAL A 43 -28.99 16.12 -30.78
CA VAL A 43 -28.30 14.84 -30.86
C VAL A 43 -27.97 14.46 -29.42
N SER A 44 -28.65 13.43 -28.91
CA SER A 44 -28.22 12.73 -27.71
C SER A 44 -26.89 12.04 -28.02
N VAL A 45 -25.79 12.79 -27.91
CA VAL A 45 -24.45 12.24 -27.89
C VAL A 45 -24.33 11.56 -26.54
N GLN A 46 -24.47 10.24 -26.53
CA GLN A 46 -24.04 9.42 -25.40
C GLN A 46 -22.56 9.71 -25.21
N HIS A 47 -22.22 10.60 -24.27
CA HIS A 47 -20.84 10.92 -24.00
C HIS A 47 -20.26 9.74 -23.22
N GLU A 48 -19.71 8.76 -23.95
CA GLU A 48 -18.94 7.70 -23.35
C GLU A 48 -17.78 8.34 -22.58
N CYS A 49 -17.73 8.08 -21.27
CA CYS A 49 -16.63 8.50 -20.44
C CYS A 49 -15.34 7.95 -21.06
N PRO A 50 -14.30 8.77 -21.31
CA PRO A 50 -13.04 8.30 -21.88
C PRO A 50 -12.41 7.13 -21.10
N LEU A 51 -12.76 6.99 -19.82
CA LEU A 51 -12.33 5.89 -18.96
C LEU A 51 -12.96 4.54 -19.32
N ASN A 52 -14.11 4.54 -20.00
CA ASN A 52 -14.78 3.33 -20.48
C ASN A 52 -14.22 2.83 -21.82
N LEU A 53 -13.32 3.60 -22.45
CA LEU A 53 -12.72 3.24 -23.74
C LEU A 53 -11.63 2.19 -23.62
N LEU A 54 -11.04 2.02 -22.43
CA LEU A 54 -9.99 1.04 -22.19
C LEU A 54 -10.58 -0.26 -21.64
N PRO A 55 -10.16 -1.43 -22.17
CA PRO A 55 -10.48 -2.73 -21.60
C PRO A 55 -10.10 -2.81 -20.12
N ARG A 56 -10.85 -3.59 -19.33
CA ARG A 56 -10.66 -3.75 -17.89
C ARG A 56 -9.24 -4.22 -17.56
N GLU A 57 -8.65 -5.01 -18.44
CA GLU A 57 -7.30 -5.56 -18.34
C GLU A 57 -6.24 -4.45 -18.36
N ILE A 58 -6.41 -3.44 -19.20
CA ILE A 58 -5.50 -2.27 -19.27
C ILE A 58 -5.58 -1.47 -17.97
N TRP A 59 -6.80 -1.26 -17.46
CA TRP A 59 -6.97 -0.62 -16.15
C TRP A 59 -6.32 -1.42 -15.03
N SER A 60 -6.41 -2.75 -15.08
CA SER A 60 -5.76 -3.62 -14.11
C SER A 60 -4.24 -3.47 -14.16
N ILE A 61 -3.64 -3.40 -15.35
CA ILE A 61 -2.19 -3.18 -15.53
C ILE A 61 -1.75 -1.82 -14.97
N ILE A 62 -2.45 -0.74 -15.34
CA ILE A 62 -2.16 0.61 -14.83
C ILE A 62 -2.27 0.63 -13.31
N THR A 63 -3.32 0.01 -12.76
CA THR A 63 -3.51 -0.06 -11.32
C THR A 63 -2.38 -0.83 -10.66
N THR A 64 -1.96 -1.98 -11.20
CA THR A 64 -0.83 -2.78 -10.70
C THR A 64 0.46 -1.95 -10.67
N MET A 65 0.74 -1.17 -11.73
CA MET A 65 1.92 -0.31 -11.80
C MET A 65 1.90 0.82 -10.76
N VAL A 66 0.72 1.41 -10.53
CA VAL A 66 0.51 2.46 -9.53
C VAL A 66 0.62 1.89 -8.10
N THR A 67 0.00 0.73 -7.86
CA THR A 67 0.01 0.06 -6.55
C THR A 67 1.36 -0.51 -6.17
N SER A 68 2.18 -0.85 -7.16
CA SER A 68 3.56 -1.29 -6.93
C SER A 68 4.43 -0.18 -6.33
N ASN A 69 3.98 1.09 -6.40
CA ASN A 69 4.80 2.22 -6.04
C ASN A 69 4.31 3.00 -4.80
N LEU A 70 3.01 3.24 -4.59
CA LEU A 70 2.52 3.89 -3.35
C LEU A 70 1.07 3.50 -3.01
N ILE A 71 0.84 3.07 -1.75
CA ILE A 71 -0.50 2.85 -1.18
C ILE A 71 -1.42 4.07 -1.33
N GLU A 72 -0.84 5.27 -1.27
CA GLU A 72 -1.54 6.54 -1.33
C GLU A 72 -2.21 6.71 -2.70
N ASP A 73 -1.53 6.29 -3.77
CA ASP A 73 -2.08 6.36 -5.11
C ASP A 73 -3.23 5.38 -5.31
N LEU A 74 -3.19 4.21 -4.65
CA LEU A 74 -4.33 3.30 -4.64
C LEU A 74 -5.55 3.93 -3.94
N PHE A 75 -5.35 4.59 -2.79
CA PHE A 75 -6.45 5.29 -2.12
C PHE A 75 -7.00 6.44 -2.96
N ASN A 76 -6.13 7.20 -3.62
CA ASN A 76 -6.52 8.27 -4.56
C ASN A 76 -7.33 7.70 -5.74
N MET A 77 -6.91 6.57 -6.28
CA MET A 77 -7.61 5.88 -7.36
C MET A 77 -9.03 5.44 -6.93
N GLN A 78 -9.19 4.93 -5.70
CA GLN A 78 -10.50 4.52 -5.16
C GLN A 78 -11.51 5.67 -5.08
N VAL A 79 -11.07 6.90 -4.79
CA VAL A 79 -11.97 8.06 -4.62
C VAL A 79 -12.22 8.83 -5.92
N THR A 80 -11.53 8.48 -7.01
CA THR A 80 -11.61 9.21 -8.29
C THR A 80 -12.89 8.90 -9.06
N CYS A 81 -13.20 7.63 -9.33
CA CYS A 81 -14.41 7.25 -10.07
C CYS A 81 -14.83 5.79 -9.83
N LYS A 82 -16.05 5.40 -10.23
CA LYS A 82 -16.60 4.05 -10.03
C LYS A 82 -15.79 2.93 -10.71
N VAL A 83 -15.24 3.22 -11.89
CA VAL A 83 -14.42 2.25 -12.64
C VAL A 83 -13.15 1.94 -11.86
N PHE A 84 -12.46 3.00 -11.40
CA PHE A 84 -11.25 2.89 -10.61
C PHE A 84 -11.50 2.27 -9.25
N LEU A 85 -12.60 2.65 -8.59
CA LEU A 85 -13.03 2.01 -7.35
C LEU A 85 -13.16 0.49 -7.50
N GLY A 86 -13.76 0.02 -8.60
CA GLY A 86 -13.90 -1.40 -8.89
C GLY A 86 -12.57 -2.08 -9.17
N ALA A 87 -11.71 -1.46 -9.99
CA ALA A 87 -10.38 -1.99 -10.28
C ALA A 87 -9.52 -2.08 -9.01
N ALA A 88 -9.39 -0.96 -8.29
CA ALA A 88 -8.60 -0.74 -7.09
C ALA A 88 -9.00 -1.59 -5.87
N ARG A 89 -10.20 -2.17 -5.88
CA ARG A 89 -10.68 -3.05 -4.79
C ARG A 89 -10.57 -4.54 -5.12
N SER A 90 -9.95 -4.90 -6.24
CA SER A 90 -9.77 -6.31 -6.61
C SER A 90 -8.77 -7.03 -5.70
N ASP A 91 -9.06 -8.28 -5.36
CA ASP A 91 -8.20 -9.10 -4.51
C ASP A 91 -6.81 -9.31 -5.11
N ALA A 92 -6.71 -9.32 -6.44
CA ALA A 92 -5.43 -9.39 -7.15
C ALA A 92 -4.49 -8.23 -6.78
N ILE A 93 -5.03 -7.01 -6.63
CA ILE A 93 -4.23 -5.86 -6.20
C ILE A 93 -3.72 -6.06 -4.78
N TYR A 94 -4.61 -6.39 -3.84
CA TYR A 94 -4.21 -6.58 -2.45
C TYR A 94 -3.20 -7.72 -2.29
N LYS A 95 -3.34 -8.79 -3.09
CA LYS A 95 -2.45 -9.95 -3.06
C LYS A 95 -1.05 -9.64 -3.58
N HIS A 96 -0.94 -8.73 -4.54
CA HIS A 96 0.33 -8.38 -5.20
C HIS A 96 0.88 -7.00 -4.82
N ALA A 97 0.20 -6.27 -3.93
CA ALA A 97 0.65 -4.97 -3.46
C ALA A 97 2.01 -5.09 -2.74
N THR A 98 2.98 -4.31 -3.17
CA THR A 98 4.29 -4.24 -2.56
C THR A 98 4.23 -3.41 -1.28
N MET A 99 4.84 -3.91 -0.20
CA MET A 99 4.86 -3.20 1.09
C MET A 99 6.25 -2.65 1.44
N SER A 100 7.22 -2.77 0.52
CA SER A 100 8.61 -2.33 0.70
C SER A 100 8.79 -0.81 0.70
N TYR A 101 7.78 -0.04 0.28
CA TYR A 101 7.81 1.43 0.31
C TYR A 101 7.82 2.01 1.74
N LYS A 102 7.40 1.22 2.75
CA LYS A 102 7.49 1.56 4.18
C LYS A 102 8.35 0.55 4.92
N SER A 103 9.20 1.06 5.83
CA SER A 103 10.06 0.21 6.66
C SER A 103 9.25 -0.60 7.67
N LEU A 104 9.79 -1.72 8.15
CA LEU A 104 9.20 -2.49 9.25
C LEU A 104 8.91 -1.62 10.49
N ALA A 105 9.81 -0.67 10.79
CA ALA A 105 9.64 0.28 11.90
C ALA A 105 8.37 1.14 11.75
N HIS A 106 7.99 1.50 10.52
CA HIS A 106 6.74 2.20 10.28
C HIS A 106 5.53 1.36 10.73
N PHE A 107 5.50 0.08 10.38
CA PHE A 107 4.40 -0.83 10.75
C PHE A 107 4.32 -1.07 12.27
N LEU A 108 5.46 -1.04 12.97
CA LEU A 108 5.49 -1.12 14.42
C LEU A 108 4.94 0.13 15.11
N LEU A 109 5.31 1.32 14.63
CA LEU A 109 5.08 2.57 15.38
C LEU A 109 3.85 3.36 14.93
N ASN A 110 3.49 3.30 13.65
CA ASN A 110 2.55 4.25 13.02
C ASN A 110 1.39 3.58 12.28
N LEU A 111 1.15 2.29 12.52
CA LEU A 111 0.11 1.56 11.80
C LEU A 111 -1.28 1.79 12.41
N ASP A 112 -2.04 2.73 11.81
CA ASP A 112 -3.43 3.05 12.17
C ASP A 112 -4.27 3.43 10.93
N GLY A 113 -5.59 3.54 11.12
CA GLY A 113 -6.49 4.13 10.12
C GLY A 113 -6.61 3.35 8.79
N PRO A 114 -6.65 4.04 7.63
CA PRO A 114 -6.76 3.40 6.32
C PRO A 114 -5.62 2.43 5.99
N GLU A 115 -4.39 2.74 6.41
CA GLU A 115 -3.23 1.87 6.17
C GLU A 115 -3.36 0.55 6.91
N ARG A 116 -3.88 0.58 8.15
CA ARG A 116 -4.14 -0.64 8.91
C ARG A 116 -5.17 -1.54 8.20
N ARG A 117 -6.29 -0.96 7.76
CA ARG A 117 -7.33 -1.72 7.02
C ARG A 117 -6.80 -2.27 5.69
N PHE A 118 -5.93 -1.54 5.03
CA PHE A 118 -5.27 -2.01 3.81
C PHE A 118 -4.36 -3.20 4.11
N LEU A 119 -3.51 -3.11 5.14
CA LEU A 119 -2.66 -4.22 5.56
C LEU A 119 -3.50 -5.45 5.92
N ASP A 120 -4.54 -5.27 6.75
CA ASP A 120 -5.43 -6.37 7.14
C ASP A 120 -6.05 -7.04 5.90
N ARG A 121 -6.50 -6.26 4.92
CA ARG A 121 -7.03 -6.80 3.65
C ARG A 121 -5.98 -7.56 2.84
N CYS A 122 -4.75 -7.05 2.78
CA CYS A 122 -3.62 -7.74 2.13
C CYS A 122 -3.31 -9.08 2.82
N VAL A 123 -3.34 -9.14 4.15
CA VAL A 123 -3.16 -10.39 4.90
C VAL A 123 -4.28 -11.39 4.60
N GLU A 124 -5.55 -10.94 4.56
CA GLU A 124 -6.71 -11.79 4.24
C GLU A 124 -6.57 -12.50 2.89
N VAL A 125 -6.05 -11.81 1.88
CA VAL A 125 -5.87 -12.37 0.52
C VAL A 125 -4.55 -13.11 0.32
N GLY A 126 -3.73 -13.23 1.38
CA GLY A 126 -2.48 -13.98 1.35
C GLY A 126 -1.30 -13.24 0.72
N ASN A 127 -1.21 -11.92 0.91
CA ASN A 127 -0.04 -11.16 0.53
C ASN A 127 1.13 -11.48 1.49
N VAL A 128 2.20 -12.07 0.97
CA VAL A 128 3.37 -12.52 1.75
C VAL A 128 4.03 -11.35 2.48
N ASP A 129 4.25 -10.24 1.80
CA ASP A 129 4.87 -9.02 2.35
C ASP A 129 4.06 -8.46 3.53
N ALA A 130 2.74 -8.45 3.40
CA ALA A 130 1.81 -8.02 4.44
C ALA A 130 1.84 -8.96 5.64
N ILE A 131 1.86 -10.28 5.40
CA ILE A 131 1.95 -11.30 6.44
C ILE A 131 3.24 -11.12 7.25
N VAL A 132 4.38 -10.83 6.61
CA VAL A 132 5.64 -10.55 7.31
C VAL A 132 5.50 -9.38 8.27
N ARG A 133 4.98 -8.25 7.77
CA ARG A 133 4.79 -7.03 8.57
C ARG A 133 3.80 -7.23 9.70
N HIS A 134 2.73 -7.97 9.45
CA HIS A 134 1.74 -8.32 10.47
C HIS A 134 2.36 -9.23 11.52
N GLY A 135 3.02 -10.33 11.14
CA GLY A 135 3.70 -11.25 12.06
C GLY A 135 4.70 -10.54 12.96
N PHE A 136 5.53 -9.67 12.37
CA PHE A 136 6.49 -8.86 13.11
C PHE A 136 5.82 -7.90 14.11
N THR A 137 4.68 -7.31 13.74
CA THR A 137 3.90 -6.43 14.62
C THR A 137 3.20 -7.20 15.74
N GLU A 138 2.63 -8.37 15.45
CA GLU A 138 2.04 -9.25 16.47
C GLU A 138 3.09 -9.66 17.51
N TYR A 139 4.29 -10.01 17.05
CA TYR A 139 5.40 -10.41 17.93
C TYR A 139 5.86 -9.23 18.81
N LEU A 140 6.36 -8.15 18.21
CA LEU A 140 7.07 -7.10 18.95
C LEU A 140 6.14 -6.05 19.58
N ARG A 141 5.13 -5.57 18.85
CA ARG A 141 4.27 -4.47 19.33
C ARG A 141 3.22 -4.99 20.31
N PHE A 142 2.65 -6.15 20.01
CA PHE A 142 1.54 -6.69 20.78
C PHE A 142 1.92 -7.84 21.73
N GLY A 143 3.17 -8.31 21.70
CA GLY A 143 3.65 -9.38 22.57
C GLY A 143 3.03 -10.75 22.29
N ARG A 144 2.33 -10.93 21.16
CA ARG A 144 1.68 -12.19 20.77
C ARG A 144 2.68 -13.05 20.01
N ARG A 145 3.66 -13.58 20.75
CA ARG A 145 4.82 -14.33 20.22
C ARG A 145 4.39 -15.48 19.30
N ASP A 146 3.55 -16.40 19.78
CA ASP A 146 3.12 -17.57 19.02
C ASP A 146 2.49 -17.19 17.67
N LYS A 147 1.54 -16.24 17.70
CA LYS A 147 0.88 -15.75 16.49
C LYS A 147 1.86 -15.03 15.56
N GLY A 148 2.77 -14.24 16.10
CA GLY A 148 3.81 -13.58 15.32
C GLY A 148 4.72 -14.57 14.61
N MET A 149 5.19 -15.59 15.33
CA MET A 149 6.03 -16.66 14.78
C MET A 149 5.29 -17.54 13.77
N GLU A 150 4.02 -17.85 14.02
CA GLU A 150 3.17 -18.59 13.08
C GLU A 150 3.04 -17.85 11.74
N LEU A 151 2.78 -16.54 11.77
CA LEU A 151 2.67 -15.71 10.57
C LEU A 151 4.01 -15.63 9.82
N LEU A 152 5.13 -15.44 10.53
CA LEU A 152 6.45 -15.39 9.91
C LEU A 152 6.85 -16.75 9.32
N ALA A 153 6.56 -17.85 10.02
CA ALA A 153 6.79 -19.20 9.50
C ALA A 153 5.98 -19.44 8.23
N ARG A 154 4.69 -19.07 8.22
CA ARG A 154 3.85 -19.13 7.03
C ARG A 154 4.46 -18.34 5.86
N ALA A 155 4.81 -17.07 6.07
CA ALA A 155 5.42 -16.26 5.02
C ALA A 155 6.75 -16.86 4.51
N SER A 156 7.55 -17.46 5.41
CA SER A 156 8.79 -18.15 5.03
C SER A 156 8.51 -19.38 4.16
N THR A 157 7.50 -20.19 4.50
CA THR A 157 7.09 -21.34 3.67
C THR A 157 6.54 -20.93 2.31
N GLU A 158 5.98 -19.72 2.20
CA GLU A 158 5.54 -19.12 0.94
C GLU A 158 6.70 -18.46 0.15
N GLY A 159 7.94 -18.57 0.64
CA GLY A 159 9.15 -18.14 -0.06
C GLY A 159 9.74 -16.81 0.41
N SER A 160 9.23 -16.20 1.49
CA SER A 160 9.81 -14.97 2.03
C SER A 160 11.13 -15.21 2.75
N ILE A 161 12.22 -14.73 2.16
CA ILE A 161 13.54 -14.71 2.77
C ILE A 161 13.55 -13.78 4.00
N GLU A 162 12.90 -12.61 3.91
CA GLU A 162 12.77 -11.65 5.02
C GLU A 162 12.10 -12.30 6.24
N ALA A 163 11.02 -13.05 6.04
CA ALA A 163 10.33 -13.76 7.12
C ALA A 163 11.23 -14.79 7.81
N GLY A 164 12.04 -15.51 7.01
CA GLY A 164 13.01 -16.47 7.49
C GLY A 164 14.08 -15.81 8.37
N TYR A 165 14.68 -14.73 7.90
CA TYR A 165 15.66 -13.95 8.68
C TYR A 165 15.05 -13.39 9.97
N LEU A 166 13.86 -12.80 9.91
CA LEU A 166 13.19 -12.26 11.09
C LEU A 166 12.87 -13.35 12.11
N SER A 167 12.36 -14.51 11.66
CA SER A 167 12.12 -15.66 12.54
C SER A 167 13.41 -16.12 13.22
N SER A 168 14.50 -16.23 12.45
CA SER A 168 15.83 -16.59 12.93
C SER A 168 16.32 -15.62 13.99
N MET A 169 16.20 -14.33 13.73
CA MET A 169 16.63 -13.25 14.61
C MET A 169 15.85 -13.28 15.93
N LEU A 170 14.52 -13.42 15.86
CA LEU A 170 13.67 -13.48 17.05
C LEU A 170 13.99 -14.71 17.90
N LEU A 171 14.18 -15.88 17.26
CA LEU A 171 14.62 -17.10 17.94
C LEU A 171 16.01 -16.97 18.59
N MET A 172 16.90 -16.13 18.08
CA MET A 172 18.22 -15.93 18.70
C MET A 172 18.18 -14.93 19.85
N PHE A 173 17.48 -13.81 19.68
CA PHE A 173 17.51 -12.68 20.63
C PHE A 173 16.43 -12.72 21.71
N ASP A 174 15.33 -13.44 21.47
CA ASP A 174 14.18 -13.50 22.38
C ASP A 174 13.75 -14.97 22.62
N HIS A 175 14.72 -15.88 22.68
CA HIS A 175 14.48 -17.30 22.93
C HIS A 175 13.91 -17.58 24.32
N GLU A 176 13.04 -18.57 24.41
CA GLU A 176 12.58 -19.11 25.69
C GLU A 176 13.55 -20.17 26.23
N ASP A 177 14.18 -20.94 25.34
CA ASP A 177 15.15 -21.97 25.70
C ASP A 177 16.33 -22.08 24.71
N GLU A 178 17.30 -22.92 25.06
CA GLU A 178 18.50 -23.15 24.24
C GLU A 178 18.15 -23.78 22.87
N LYS A 179 17.05 -24.54 22.78
CA LYS A 179 16.65 -25.18 21.52
C LYS A 179 16.16 -24.15 20.52
N ASP A 180 15.42 -23.15 20.96
CA ASP A 180 15.01 -22.01 20.13
C ASP A 180 16.23 -21.26 19.59
N MET A 181 17.19 -20.96 20.47
CA MET A 181 18.44 -20.31 20.07
C MET A 181 19.21 -21.14 19.02
N VAL A 182 19.38 -22.44 19.25
CA VAL A 182 20.06 -23.35 18.30
C VAL A 182 19.31 -23.40 16.97
N ARG A 183 17.98 -23.45 16.99
CA ARG A 183 17.14 -23.41 15.79
C ARG A 183 17.34 -22.10 15.03
N GLY A 184 17.38 -20.97 15.74
CA GLY A 184 17.67 -19.66 15.16
C GLY A 184 19.05 -19.60 14.51
N VAL A 185 20.09 -20.17 15.13
CA VAL A 185 21.44 -20.23 14.53
C VAL A 185 21.47 -21.11 13.28
N GLN A 186 20.82 -22.27 13.30
CA GLN A 186 20.75 -23.18 12.15
C GLN A 186 20.04 -22.54 10.95
N MET A 187 18.95 -21.81 11.20
CA MET A 187 18.24 -21.06 10.17
C MET A 187 19.13 -19.99 9.54
N MET A 188 19.86 -19.20 10.34
CA MET A 188 20.83 -18.21 9.83
C MET A 188 21.92 -18.83 8.97
N GLU A 189 22.49 -19.96 9.40
CA GLU A 189 23.54 -20.64 8.66
C GLU A 189 23.03 -21.18 7.32
N GLY A 190 21.79 -21.67 7.29
CA GLY A 190 21.11 -22.06 6.05
C GLY A 190 21.10 -20.92 5.03
N PHE A 191 20.72 -19.70 5.45
CA PHE A 191 20.72 -18.54 4.55
C PHE A 191 22.12 -18.14 4.06
N ARG A 192 23.15 -18.28 4.90
CA ARG A 192 24.55 -17.98 4.55
C ARG A 192 25.10 -18.90 3.45
N ILE A 193 24.63 -20.15 3.39
CA ILE A 193 25.11 -21.16 2.43
C ILE A 193 24.38 -21.03 1.08
N SER A 194 23.14 -20.53 1.08
CA SER A 194 22.28 -20.43 -0.11
C SER A 194 22.33 -19.10 -0.86
N GLY A 195 23.03 -18.08 -0.35
CA GLY A 195 23.22 -16.76 -0.98
C GLY A 195 24.59 -16.62 -1.63
#